data_AF-A0A813H013-F1
#
_entry.id   AF-A0A813H013-F1
#
_cell.length_a   1.000
_cell.length_b   1.000
_cell.length_c   1.000
_cell.angle_alpha   90.00
_cell.angle_beta   90.00
_cell.angle_gamma   90.00
#
_symmetry.space_group_name_H-M   'P 1'
#
loop_
_entity.id
_entity.type
_entity.pdbx_description
1 polymer ?
#
loop_
_entity_poly.entity_id
_entity_poly.type
_entity_poly.pdbx_seq_one_letter_code
_entity_poly.pdbx_strand_id
1 'polypeptide(L)'
;VHIVCTFPVDVGMLDSGHGSAYRPDSAMRTCTNPCWALWFVMMLGHLVYAYVYAVQHGDLAKLSGLPNGQGLVCGVDAEVANLPYLYLCPDESNRGGETHAAVGLEDLVCVSKCPV
;
A
#
# COMPACT_ATOMS: atom_id res chain seq x y z
N VAL A 1 23.36 8.58 -27.48
CA VAL A 1 23.48 9.43 -26.26
C VAL A 1 23.85 8.51 -25.11
N HIS A 2 25.15 8.36 -24.85
CA HIS A 2 25.65 7.62 -23.68
C HIS A 2 25.77 8.61 -22.53
N ILE A 3 24.93 8.44 -21.50
CA ILE A 3 25.09 9.18 -20.25
C ILE A 3 26.20 8.45 -19.48
N VAL A 4 27.41 9.01 -19.57
CA VAL A 4 28.59 8.54 -18.84
C VAL A 4 28.44 8.99 -17.39
N CYS A 5 28.39 8.06 -16.44
CA CYS A 5 28.48 8.39 -15.01
C CYS A 5 29.94 8.69 -14.65
N THR A 6 30.48 9.82 -15.09
CA THR A 6 31.77 10.34 -14.59
C THR A 6 31.49 11.21 -13.37
N PHE A 7 31.60 10.63 -12.18
CA PHE A 7 31.96 11.41 -11.00
C PHE A 7 33.49 11.30 -10.86
N PRO A 8 34.26 12.39 -11.01
CA PRO A 8 35.70 12.34 -10.83
C PRO A 8 35.99 12.33 -9.33
N VAL A 9 36.54 11.24 -8.83
CA VAL A 9 37.26 11.24 -7.55
C VAL A 9 38.71 10.92 -7.90
N ASP A 10 39.47 12.00 -8.13
CA ASP A 10 40.91 11.99 -8.29
C ASP A 10 41.53 11.55 -6.95
N VAL A 11 42.03 10.31 -6.87
CA VAL A 11 42.90 9.87 -5.77
C VAL A 11 44.19 9.40 -6.39
N GLY A 12 45.18 10.30 -6.33
CA GLY A 12 46.53 10.05 -6.78
C GLY A 12 47.19 8.86 -6.09
N MET A 13 47.87 8.07 -6.93
CA MET A 13 49.23 7.57 -6.72
C MET A 13 49.59 7.09 -5.30
N LEU A 14 49.60 5.77 -5.09
CA LEU A 14 50.77 5.01 -4.62
C LEU A 14 50.46 3.51 -4.42
N ASP A 15 51.50 2.73 -4.74
CA ASP A 15 51.94 1.49 -4.11
C ASP A 15 51.70 0.14 -4.81
N SER A 16 52.84 -0.54 -5.01
CA SER A 16 53.01 -1.86 -5.61
C SER A 16 53.13 -2.88 -4.48
N GLY A 17 52.20 -3.82 -4.37
CA GLY A 17 52.27 -4.81 -3.29
C GLY A 17 51.23 -5.91 -3.41
N HIS A 18 51.70 -7.15 -3.31
CA HIS A 18 50.96 -8.38 -3.44
C HIS A 18 50.00 -8.58 -2.25
N GLY A 19 48.72 -8.37 -2.46
CA GLY A 19 47.65 -8.65 -1.50
C GLY A 19 46.31 -8.26 -2.09
N SER A 20 45.39 -9.21 -2.24
CA SER A 20 44.05 -8.97 -2.78
C SER A 20 43.20 -8.16 -1.79
N ALA A 21 43.50 -6.87 -1.65
CA ALA A 21 42.70 -5.93 -0.90
C ALA A 21 41.37 -5.72 -1.64
N TYR A 22 40.25 -6.11 -1.03
CA TYR A 22 38.91 -5.75 -1.50
C TYR A 22 38.76 -4.23 -1.43
N ARG A 23 38.98 -3.56 -2.57
CA ARG A 23 38.89 -2.11 -2.74
C ARG A 23 37.50 -1.76 -3.28
N PRO A 24 36.55 -1.28 -2.46
CA PRO A 24 35.19 -0.98 -2.92
C PRO A 24 35.12 0.15 -3.96
N ASP A 25 36.19 0.92 -4.08
CA ASP A 25 36.51 1.95 -5.08
C ASP A 25 36.88 1.35 -6.46
N SER A 26 37.35 0.10 -6.49
CA SER A 26 37.70 -0.61 -7.73
C SER A 26 36.55 -1.43 -8.34
N ALA A 27 35.40 -1.49 -7.65
CA ALA A 27 34.22 -2.19 -8.15
C ALA A 27 33.58 -1.40 -9.30
N MET A 28 33.63 -1.93 -10.52
CA MET A 28 32.94 -1.36 -11.68
C MET A 28 31.44 -1.23 -11.39
N ARG A 29 30.96 0.01 -11.27
CA ARG A 29 29.55 0.31 -11.10
C ARG A 29 28.92 0.41 -12.48
N THR A 30 28.16 -0.60 -12.87
CA THR A 30 27.31 -0.52 -14.06
C THR A 30 26.25 0.55 -13.80
N CYS A 31 26.27 1.65 -14.55
CA CYS A 31 25.24 2.69 -14.45
C CYS A 31 23.85 2.05 -14.58
N THR A 32 22.89 2.51 -13.77
CA THR A 32 21.48 2.14 -13.92
C THR A 32 21.06 2.41 -15.36
N ASN A 33 20.56 1.37 -16.05
CA ASN A 33 20.10 1.47 -17.44
C ASN A 33 19.07 2.62 -17.55
N PRO A 34 19.23 3.59 -18.47
CA PRO A 34 18.32 4.74 -18.58
C PRO A 34 16.85 4.33 -18.72
N CYS A 35 16.55 3.20 -19.35
CA CYS A 35 15.18 2.67 -19.42
C CYS A 35 14.60 2.34 -18.03
N TRP A 36 15.40 1.77 -17.13
CA TRP A 36 14.98 1.46 -15.76
C TRP A 36 14.85 2.70 -14.91
N ALA A 37 15.73 3.70 -15.11
CA ALA A 37 15.61 4.99 -14.45
C ALA A 37 14.32 5.72 -14.84
N LEU A 38 13.96 5.71 -16.13
CA LEU A 38 12.70 6.28 -16.60
C LEU A 38 11.47 5.56 -16.02
N TRP A 39 11.50 4.23 -15.96
CA TRP A 39 10.43 3.45 -15.34
C TRP A 39 10.27 3.77 -13.85
N PHE A 40 11.38 3.89 -13.14
CA PHE A 40 11.39 4.26 -11.73
C PHE A 40 10.78 5.66 -11.51
N VAL A 41 11.16 6.65 -12.32
CA VAL A 41 10.60 8.02 -12.24
C VAL A 41 9.10 8.03 -12.55
N MET A 42 8.65 7.26 -13.55
CA MET A 42 7.22 7.10 -13.85
C MET A 42 6.44 6.56 -12.65
N MET A 43 6.96 5.52 -11.99
CA MET A 43 6.32 4.93 -10.81
C MET A 43 6.28 5.90 -9.64
N LEU A 44 7.36 6.65 -9.40
CA LEU A 44 7.35 7.72 -8.41
C LEU A 44 6.31 8.79 -8.71
N GLY A 45 6.21 9.23 -9.97
CA GLY A 45 5.17 10.17 -10.40
C GLY A 45 3.77 9.65 -10.15
N HIS A 46 3.52 8.37 -10.42
CA HIS A 46 2.24 7.73 -10.17
C HIS A 46 1.89 7.67 -8.68
N LEU A 47 2.87 7.36 -7.82
CA LEU A 47 2.69 7.37 -6.36
C LEU A 47 2.37 8.77 -5.84
N VAL A 48 3.07 9.81 -6.32
CA VAL A 48 2.79 11.20 -5.95
C VAL A 48 1.39 11.60 -6.41
N TYR A 49 1.00 11.24 -7.63
CA TYR A 49 -0.35 11.48 -8.13
C TYR A 49 -1.41 10.82 -7.24
N ALA A 50 -1.23 9.53 -6.93
CA ALA A 50 -2.15 8.79 -6.06
C ALA A 50 -2.25 9.42 -4.66
N TYR A 51 -1.12 9.88 -4.11
CA TYR A 51 -1.09 10.57 -2.82
C TYR A 51 -1.87 11.89 -2.85
N VAL A 52 -1.62 12.75 -3.84
CA VAL A 52 -2.34 14.03 -3.98
C VAL A 52 -3.83 13.79 -4.17
N TYR A 53 -4.20 12.80 -4.99
CA TYR A 53 -5.59 12.42 -5.18
C TYR A 53 -6.24 11.95 -3.88
N ALA A 54 -5.54 11.09 -3.11
CA ALA A 54 -5.99 10.61 -1.81
C ALA A 54 -6.10 11.73 -0.76
N VAL A 55 -5.25 12.76 -0.80
CA VAL A 55 -5.38 13.90 0.12
C VAL A 55 -6.58 14.77 -0.23
N GLN A 56 -6.90 14.93 -1.52
CA GLN A 56 -8.02 15.78 -1.97
C GLN A 56 -9.39 15.09 -1.89
N HIS A 57 -9.44 13.79 -2.17
CA HIS A 57 -10.69 13.03 -2.29
C HIS A 57 -10.78 11.84 -1.33
N GLY A 58 -9.72 11.58 -0.56
CA GLY A 58 -9.71 10.47 0.37
C GLY A 58 -10.53 10.79 1.61
N ASP A 59 -11.35 9.83 1.99
CA ASP A 59 -12.07 9.83 3.24
C ASP A 59 -11.39 8.82 4.18
N LEU A 60 -10.65 9.34 5.18
CA LEU A 60 -9.97 8.49 6.16
C LEU A 60 -10.97 7.64 6.97
N ALA A 61 -12.21 8.11 7.13
CA ALA A 61 -13.21 7.37 7.87
C ALA A 61 -13.61 6.07 7.14
N LYS A 62 -13.50 6.02 5.81
CA LYS A 62 -13.69 4.80 5.02
C LYS A 62 -12.56 3.77 5.17
N LEU A 63 -11.35 4.19 5.56
CA LEU A 63 -10.23 3.28 5.80
C LEU A 63 -10.32 2.59 7.17
N SER A 64 -10.90 3.28 8.15
CA SER A 64 -11.03 2.76 9.52
C SER A 64 -12.25 1.86 9.73
N GLY A 65 -13.25 1.95 8.86
CA GLY A 65 -14.51 1.22 9.00
C GLY A 65 -14.58 -0.01 8.10
N LEU A 66 -15.19 -1.09 8.60
CA LEU A 66 -15.53 -2.23 7.78
C LEU A 66 -16.84 -1.94 7.04
N PRO A 67 -16.91 -2.15 5.70
CA PRO A 67 -18.14 -1.92 4.95
C PRO A 67 -19.20 -2.96 5.32
N ASN A 68 -20.47 -2.56 5.21
CA ASN A 68 -21.61 -3.46 5.28
C ASN A 68 -21.73 -4.31 4.00
N GLY A 69 -22.71 -5.21 3.93
CA GLY A 69 -22.93 -6.07 2.76
C GLY A 69 -23.21 -5.32 1.44
N GLN A 70 -23.50 -4.01 1.52
CA GLN A 70 -23.73 -3.13 0.36
C GLN A 70 -22.49 -2.29 -0.01
N GLY A 71 -21.36 -2.46 0.69
CA GLY A 71 -20.14 -1.69 0.46
C GLY A 71 -20.13 -0.30 1.11
N LEU A 72 -21.12 0.01 1.96
CA LEU A 72 -21.25 1.28 2.67
C LEU A 72 -20.61 1.18 4.07
N VAL A 73 -19.88 2.22 4.47
CA VAL A 73 -19.26 2.30 5.79
C VAL A 73 -20.23 2.98 6.77
N CYS A 74 -20.68 2.21 7.76
CA CYS A 74 -21.61 2.64 8.80
C CYS A 74 -21.12 3.91 9.52
N GLY A 75 -21.98 4.93 9.63
CA GLY A 75 -21.63 6.22 10.24
C GLY A 75 -20.77 7.16 9.39
N VAL A 76 -20.39 6.75 8.18
CA VAL A 76 -19.53 7.55 7.27
C VAL A 76 -20.27 7.91 5.99
N ASP A 77 -20.78 6.91 5.27
CA ASP A 77 -21.54 7.15 4.03
C ASP A 77 -22.87 7.85 4.33
N ALA A 78 -23.27 8.79 3.48
CA ALA A 78 -24.44 9.65 3.71
C ALA A 78 -25.75 8.86 3.95
N GLU A 79 -25.87 7.68 3.33
CA GLU A 79 -27.03 6.79 3.47
C GLU A 79 -27.10 6.10 4.84
N VAL A 80 -25.94 5.87 5.47
CA VAL A 80 -25.81 5.16 6.76
C VAL A 80 -25.17 6.04 7.84
N ALA A 81 -25.15 7.35 7.65
CA ALA A 81 -24.56 8.31 8.59
C ALA A 81 -25.23 8.26 9.98
N ASN A 82 -26.53 7.94 10.03
CA ASN A 82 -27.30 7.81 11.28
C ASN A 82 -27.21 6.40 11.91
N LEU A 83 -26.47 5.48 11.29
CA LEU A 83 -26.34 4.08 11.69
C LEU A 83 -24.86 3.79 11.96
N PRO A 84 -24.29 4.21 13.11
CA PRO A 84 -22.84 4.20 13.32
C PRO A 84 -22.27 2.81 13.69
N TYR A 85 -23.12 1.83 13.99
CA TYR A 85 -22.66 0.51 14.43
C TYR A 85 -22.81 -0.51 13.32
N LEU A 86 -21.77 -1.33 13.10
CA LEU A 86 -21.82 -2.49 12.23
C LEU A 86 -22.19 -3.71 13.08
N TYR A 87 -23.26 -4.41 12.69
CA TYR A 87 -23.73 -5.61 13.36
C TYR A 87 -23.72 -6.78 12.39
N LEU A 88 -23.28 -7.94 12.88
CA LEU A 88 -23.33 -9.18 12.14
C LEU A 88 -24.58 -9.95 12.54
N CYS A 89 -25.51 -10.15 11.61
CA CYS A 89 -26.68 -11.00 11.82
C CYS A 89 -26.29 -12.46 11.48
N PRO A 90 -26.11 -13.36 12.46
CA PRO A 90 -25.98 -14.77 12.13
C PRO A 90 -27.29 -15.25 11.53
N ASP A 91 -27.24 -15.76 10.30
CA ASP A 91 -28.42 -16.22 9.61
C ASP A 91 -29.09 -17.36 10.40
N GLU A 92 -30.32 -17.12 10.87
CA GLU A 92 -31.10 -18.05 11.70
C GLU A 92 -31.43 -19.36 10.95
N SER A 93 -31.23 -19.38 9.63
CA SER A 93 -31.32 -20.56 8.77
C SER A 93 -30.27 -21.64 9.08
N ASN A 94 -29.16 -21.29 9.73
CA ASN A 94 -28.07 -22.20 10.09
C ASN A 94 -28.09 -22.66 11.56
N ARG A 95 -29.16 -22.37 12.30
CA ARG A 95 -29.29 -22.70 13.72
C ARG A 95 -29.52 -24.19 14.02
N GLY A 96 -29.48 -25.03 12.98
CA GLY A 96 -29.77 -26.46 13.04
C GLY A 96 -28.76 -27.32 12.29
N GLY A 97 -27.45 -27.17 12.55
CA GLY A 97 -26.49 -28.19 12.12
C GLY A 97 -25.08 -27.66 11.86
N GLU A 98 -24.20 -27.89 12.84
CA GLU A 98 -22.80 -28.29 12.66
C GLU A 98 -22.09 -27.89 11.37
N THR A 99 -21.96 -26.60 11.08
CA THR A 99 -20.85 -26.10 10.26
C THR A 99 -20.49 -24.73 10.76
N HIS A 100 -19.20 -24.45 10.90
CA HIS A 100 -18.69 -23.11 11.17
C HIS A 100 -19.28 -22.17 10.13
N ALA A 101 -20.31 -21.41 10.52
CA ALA A 101 -21.02 -20.51 9.63
C ALA A 101 -20.00 -19.64 8.92
N ALA A 102 -19.94 -19.77 7.60
CA ALA A 102 -19.19 -18.85 6.77
C ALA A 102 -19.87 -17.49 6.95
N VAL A 103 -19.37 -16.71 7.90
CA VAL A 103 -19.77 -15.33 8.14
C VAL A 103 -19.46 -14.58 6.86
N GLY A 104 -20.50 -14.32 6.07
CA GLY A 104 -20.40 -13.58 4.84
C GLY A 104 -20.23 -12.10 5.13
N LEU A 105 -19.52 -11.38 4.26
CA LEU A 105 -19.56 -9.92 4.31
C LEU A 105 -20.99 -9.39 4.03
N GLU A 106 -21.82 -10.20 3.37
CA GLU A 106 -23.23 -9.95 3.12
C GLU A 106 -24.09 -9.88 4.40
N ASP A 107 -23.67 -10.49 5.50
CA ASP A 107 -24.43 -10.54 6.76
C ASP A 107 -24.22 -9.30 7.65
N LEU A 108 -23.36 -8.37 7.20
CA LEU A 108 -23.02 -7.15 7.90
C LEU A 108 -24.05 -6.05 7.62
N VAL A 109 -24.71 -5.57 8.67
CA VAL A 109 -25.78 -4.57 8.62
C VAL A 109 -25.43 -3.36 9.50
N CYS A 110 -25.73 -2.14 9.02
CA CYS A 110 -25.58 -0.93 9.82
C CYS A 110 -26.79 -0.74 10.75
N VAL A 111 -26.56 -0.51 12.04
CA VAL A 111 -27.59 -0.31 13.06
C VAL A 111 -27.37 0.98 13.86
N SER A 112 -28.45 1.59 14.34
CA SER A 112 -28.39 2.81 15.16
C SER A 112 -27.99 2.53 16.61
N LYS A 113 -28.20 1.31 17.08
CA LYS A 113 -27.90 0.85 18.43
C LYS A 113 -27.51 -0.63 18.39
N CYS A 114 -26.51 -1.02 19.17
CA CYS A 114 -26.19 -2.43 19.35
C CYS A 114 -27.40 -3.18 19.93
N PRO A 115 -27.87 -4.26 19.28
CA PRO A 115 -28.86 -5.14 19.88
C PRO A 115 -28.29 -5.75 21.18
N VAL A 116 -29.15 -5.88 22.19
CA VAL A 116 -28.81 -6.42 23.53
C VAL A 116 -28.87 -7.93 23.57
#